data_AF-A0A9D2F8M6-F1
#
_entry.id   AF-A0A9D2F8M6-F1
#
_cell.length_a   1.000
_cell.length_b   1.000
_cell.length_c   1.000
_cell.angle_alpha   90.00
_cell.angle_beta   90.00
_cell.angle_gamma   90.00
#
_symmetry.space_group_name_H-M   'P 1'
#
loop_
_entity.id
_entity.type
_entity.pdbx_description
1 polymer ?
#
loop_
_entity_poly.entity_id
_entity_poly.type
_entity_poly.pdbx_seq_one_letter_code
_entity_poly.pdbx_strand_id
1 'polypeptide(L)'
;MKKKIFFTISIIGAFIFFSACNENQEPEVSITPPEFKNVAVHDPSFVQTEDSFYIIGSHLQAAKSEDLLKWELVSENVQNTPFFTDIRSEFKEEFEYAQTDTFWASDIIQLKDGRYYMYYCLCRGDSPLSVLGVAIADNIEGPYKKSETFLYSGTSPQFDQHYDATKHPNVIDPHVFYDDDGKLWMVYGSYSGGIFILEMDDTTGLPIDRNSYGKKLMGGNHSRIEGPYIIYNPTTEYYYLFVSFGGLDSVSGYNMRVSRSKNPDGPYEDIQQQPMEKAKGRVNTFFDDKSIEPYGNKVIGNFTYEKNDGMTHAGYVSPGHNSVYYEAEKDRYFLIFHTRFPNRGEQYGVRVHQMYFTKDGWPVVNPLRYSGEEVEEPLKKEVPGAYTVIETTKEITKSIEEPSLIELKANGNIKGDYVGKWQFNEKDKDAEIIIEGIKYKGRFVENWDERQAVKVMTFTGLSEEGIPIFIIETKENEND
;
A
#
# COMPACT_ATOMS: atom_id res chain seq x y z
N MET A 1 -49.76 10.60 82.46
CA MET A 1 -50.08 9.15 82.51
C MET A 1 -49.14 8.44 81.53
N LYS A 2 -48.24 7.57 82.05
CA LYS A 2 -47.35 6.57 81.38
C LYS A 2 -46.35 7.08 80.32
N LYS A 3 -45.09 6.62 80.20
CA LYS A 3 -44.02 6.04 81.04
C LYS A 3 -42.79 5.96 80.08
N LYS A 4 -41.59 6.46 80.45
CA LYS A 4 -40.31 5.71 80.66
C LYS A 4 -39.69 5.09 79.38
N ILE A 5 -38.40 5.24 79.00
CA ILE A 5 -37.12 4.99 79.70
C ILE A 5 -35.94 5.54 78.87
N PHE A 6 -34.90 6.04 79.55
CA PHE A 6 -33.55 6.33 79.05
C PHE A 6 -32.68 5.06 79.07
N PHE A 7 -31.81 4.85 78.07
CA PHE A 7 -30.62 4.02 78.23
C PHE A 7 -29.43 4.63 77.49
N THR A 8 -28.37 4.88 78.25
CA THR A 8 -27.04 5.33 77.83
C THR A 8 -26.20 4.11 77.49
N ILE A 9 -25.47 4.11 76.37
CA ILE A 9 -24.38 3.16 76.10
C ILE A 9 -23.16 3.94 75.62
N SER A 10 -22.09 3.85 76.43
CA SER A 10 -20.73 4.29 76.12
C SER A 10 -20.10 3.42 75.04
N ILE A 11 -19.43 4.01 74.05
CA ILE A 11 -18.55 3.29 73.13
C ILE A 11 -17.10 3.76 73.38
N ILE A 12 -16.28 2.78 73.74
CA ILE A 12 -14.85 2.85 73.99
C ILE A 12 -14.13 2.95 72.64
N GLY A 13 -13.23 3.92 72.51
CA GLY A 13 -12.38 4.10 71.32
C GLY A 13 -11.27 3.06 71.26
N ALA A 14 -11.13 2.41 70.11
CA ALA A 14 -9.96 1.63 69.74
C ALA A 14 -9.24 2.36 68.59
N PHE A 15 -8.05 2.88 68.89
CA PHE A 15 -7.12 3.40 67.88
C PHE A 15 -6.42 2.21 67.21
N ILE A 16 -6.63 2.04 65.90
CA ILE A 16 -5.84 1.14 65.06
C ILE A 16 -4.99 2.02 64.15
N PHE A 17 -3.67 1.95 64.31
CA PHE A 17 -2.70 2.49 63.36
C PHE A 17 -2.68 1.60 62.11
N PHE A 18 -3.09 2.12 60.96
CA PHE A 18 -2.78 1.55 59.66
C PHE A 18 -1.68 2.39 59.00
N SER A 19 -0.46 1.84 58.93
CA SER A 19 0.52 2.23 57.91
C SER A 19 0.05 1.64 56.59
N ALA A 20 -0.33 2.49 55.64
CA ALA A 20 -0.51 2.12 54.25
C ALA A 20 0.58 2.82 53.43
N CYS A 21 1.64 2.07 53.10
CA CYS A 21 2.39 2.32 51.88
C CYS A 21 1.47 1.87 50.73
N ASN A 22 1.03 2.80 49.89
CA ASN A 22 0.39 2.45 48.63
C ASN A 22 1.33 2.91 47.52
N GLU A 23 2.08 1.95 46.98
CA GLU A 23 2.67 2.04 45.66
C GLU A 23 1.51 2.17 44.67
N ASN A 24 1.42 3.33 44.01
CA ASN A 24 0.57 3.47 42.83
C ASN A 24 1.27 2.70 41.69
N GLN A 25 1.03 1.38 41.60
CA GLN A 25 1.19 0.69 40.33
C GLN A 25 -0.05 1.04 39.50
N GLU A 26 0.16 1.82 38.44
CA GLU A 26 -0.83 1.97 37.38
C GLU A 26 -1.16 0.56 36.86
N PRO A 27 -2.44 0.26 36.57
CA PRO A 27 -2.81 -1.05 36.05
C PRO A 27 -2.09 -1.25 34.71
N GLU A 28 -1.25 -2.28 34.62
CA GLU A 28 -0.72 -2.76 33.35
C GLU A 28 -1.90 -3.05 32.43
N VAL A 29 -2.07 -2.21 31.40
CA VAL A 29 -3.00 -2.48 30.32
C VAL A 29 -2.44 -3.70 29.59
N SER A 30 -3.03 -4.87 29.83
CA SER A 30 -2.75 -6.07 29.06
C SER A 30 -3.21 -5.82 27.62
N ILE A 31 -2.26 -5.46 26.76
CA ILE A 31 -2.49 -5.36 25.31
C ILE A 31 -2.61 -6.79 24.81
N THR A 32 -3.76 -7.14 24.25
CA THR A 32 -3.91 -8.43 23.54
C THR A 32 -3.16 -8.32 22.22
N PRO A 33 -2.18 -9.22 21.93
CA PRO A 33 -1.48 -9.22 20.66
C PRO A 33 -2.46 -9.29 19.47
N PRO A 34 -2.22 -8.55 18.37
CA PRO A 34 -3.02 -8.66 17.17
C PRO A 34 -2.88 -10.05 16.55
N GLU A 35 -3.99 -10.57 16.03
CA GLU A 35 -4.03 -11.84 15.31
C GLU A 35 -4.10 -11.59 13.81
N PHE A 36 -3.25 -12.27 13.04
CA PHE A 36 -3.19 -12.16 11.59
C PHE A 36 -3.60 -13.47 10.91
N LYS A 37 -4.40 -13.37 9.85
CA LYS A 37 -4.69 -14.47 8.93
C LYS A 37 -4.28 -14.04 7.53
N ASN A 38 -3.15 -14.59 7.07
CA ASN A 38 -2.55 -14.22 5.79
C ASN A 38 -3.22 -14.96 4.62
N VAL A 39 -3.31 -14.29 3.47
CA VAL A 39 -3.78 -14.85 2.20
C VAL A 39 -2.78 -14.55 1.08
N ALA A 40 -2.88 -15.31 -0.01
CA ALA A 40 -2.12 -15.10 -1.23
C ALA A 40 -3.05 -14.55 -2.31
N VAL A 41 -3.00 -13.25 -2.53
CA VAL A 41 -3.65 -12.55 -3.64
C VAL A 41 -2.56 -11.71 -4.30
N HIS A 42 -2.19 -12.06 -5.53
CA HIS A 42 -1.24 -11.28 -6.32
C HIS A 42 -1.96 -10.07 -6.92
N ASP A 43 -1.32 -8.90 -6.94
CA ASP A 43 -1.90 -7.65 -7.46
C ASP A 43 -3.22 -7.22 -6.80
N PRO A 44 -3.28 -7.07 -5.46
CA PRO A 44 -4.54 -6.80 -4.76
C PRO A 44 -5.07 -5.38 -5.01
N SER A 45 -6.19 -5.26 -5.73
CA SER A 45 -7.03 -4.07 -5.80
C SER A 45 -8.12 -4.09 -4.73
N PHE A 46 -8.21 -3.00 -3.97
CA PHE A 46 -9.12 -2.85 -2.84
C PHE A 46 -10.49 -2.32 -3.28
N VAL A 47 -11.54 -2.87 -2.66
CA VAL A 47 -12.90 -2.32 -2.68
C VAL A 47 -13.58 -2.64 -1.35
N GLN A 48 -14.51 -1.79 -0.92
CA GLN A 48 -15.27 -2.02 0.32
C GLN A 48 -16.78 -2.07 0.06
N THR A 49 -17.47 -2.83 0.90
CA THR A 49 -18.92 -2.77 1.07
C THR A 49 -19.23 -2.13 2.42
N GLU A 50 -20.52 -2.03 2.79
CA GLU A 50 -20.92 -1.54 4.12
C GLU A 50 -20.35 -2.39 5.27
N ASP A 51 -20.15 -3.69 5.06
CA ASP A 51 -19.83 -4.66 6.11
C ASP A 51 -18.42 -5.26 6.02
N SER A 52 -17.71 -5.09 4.89
CA SER A 52 -16.45 -5.82 4.66
C SER A 52 -15.52 -5.14 3.66
N PHE A 53 -14.24 -5.35 3.87
CA PHE A 53 -13.17 -5.03 2.93
C PHE A 53 -12.91 -6.22 2.01
N TYR A 54 -12.72 -5.96 0.73
CA TYR A 54 -12.39 -6.95 -0.27
C TYR A 54 -11.12 -6.54 -1.00
N ILE A 55 -10.38 -7.55 -1.43
CA ILE A 55 -9.32 -7.42 -2.42
C ILE A 55 -9.56 -8.43 -3.53
N ILE A 56 -9.38 -8.00 -4.77
CA ILE A 56 -9.32 -8.85 -5.95
C ILE A 56 -7.96 -8.64 -6.63
N GLY A 57 -7.39 -9.68 -7.21
CA GLY A 57 -6.15 -9.55 -7.93
C GLY A 57 -6.06 -10.48 -9.14
N SER A 58 -4.83 -10.70 -9.57
CA SER A 58 -4.51 -11.61 -10.66
C SER A 58 -5.05 -13.02 -10.42
N HIS A 59 -5.25 -13.74 -11.52
CA HIS A 59 -5.79 -15.10 -11.53
C HIS A 59 -7.19 -15.23 -10.93
N LEU A 60 -7.92 -14.12 -10.77
CA LEU A 60 -9.15 -14.03 -9.98
C LEU A 60 -8.97 -14.49 -8.53
N GLN A 61 -7.78 -14.34 -7.97
CA GLN A 61 -7.60 -14.47 -6.53
C GLN A 61 -8.35 -13.34 -5.83
N ALA A 62 -9.09 -13.65 -4.78
CA ALA A 62 -9.78 -12.64 -4.00
C ALA A 62 -9.90 -13.05 -2.54
N ALA A 63 -9.91 -12.07 -1.66
CA ALA A 63 -10.09 -12.25 -0.24
C ALA A 63 -10.94 -11.14 0.36
N LYS A 64 -11.50 -11.40 1.53
CA LYS A 64 -12.22 -10.40 2.33
C LYS A 64 -11.73 -10.35 3.77
N SER A 65 -11.98 -9.22 4.43
CA SER A 65 -11.63 -8.98 5.82
C SER A 65 -12.59 -7.97 6.43
N GLU A 66 -12.87 -8.09 7.73
CA GLU A 66 -13.63 -7.08 8.49
C GLU A 66 -12.70 -6.05 9.15
N ASP A 67 -11.39 -6.33 9.21
CA ASP A 67 -10.44 -5.57 10.05
C ASP A 67 -9.08 -5.29 9.38
N LEU A 68 -8.90 -5.70 8.12
CA LEU A 68 -7.65 -5.64 7.34
C LEU A 68 -6.49 -6.50 7.90
N LEU A 69 -6.72 -7.27 8.97
CA LEU A 69 -5.74 -8.08 9.68
C LEU A 69 -5.92 -9.57 9.36
N LYS A 70 -7.17 -10.02 9.43
CA LYS A 70 -7.57 -11.40 9.18
C LYS A 70 -8.30 -11.48 7.84
N TRP A 71 -7.64 -12.08 6.87
CA TRP A 71 -8.17 -12.25 5.53
C TRP A 71 -8.70 -13.67 5.31
N GLU A 72 -9.80 -13.79 4.59
CA GLU A 72 -10.40 -15.04 4.18
C GLU A 72 -10.50 -15.08 2.66
N LEU A 73 -10.05 -16.19 2.05
CA LEU A 73 -10.16 -16.34 0.60
C LEU A 73 -11.63 -16.43 0.19
N VAL A 74 -12.00 -15.60 -0.78
CA VAL A 74 -13.27 -15.64 -1.51
C VAL A 74 -13.10 -16.45 -2.79
N SER A 75 -11.92 -16.34 -3.42
CA SER A 75 -11.61 -16.98 -4.70
C SER A 75 -10.14 -17.37 -4.72
N GLU A 76 -9.83 -18.59 -5.18
CA GLU A 76 -8.46 -19.12 -5.19
C GLU A 76 -7.77 -18.96 -6.54
N ASN A 77 -8.52 -19.10 -7.63
CA ASN A 77 -8.03 -19.00 -9.01
C ASN A 77 -9.20 -19.06 -10.01
N VAL A 78 -8.91 -18.89 -11.30
CA VAL A 78 -9.84 -18.97 -12.43
C VAL A 78 -10.70 -20.25 -12.46
N GLN A 79 -10.20 -21.38 -11.96
CA GLN A 79 -10.96 -22.64 -11.92
C GLN A 79 -11.85 -22.77 -10.67
N ASN A 80 -11.50 -22.07 -9.59
CA ASN A 80 -12.20 -22.11 -8.31
C ASN A 80 -12.52 -20.68 -7.86
N THR A 81 -13.53 -20.10 -8.52
CA THR A 81 -14.00 -18.75 -8.29
C THR A 81 -15.54 -18.69 -8.24
N PRO A 82 -16.14 -17.95 -7.29
CA PRO A 82 -17.58 -17.71 -7.28
C PRO A 82 -18.01 -16.63 -8.28
N PHE A 83 -17.07 -15.85 -8.82
CA PHE A 83 -17.38 -14.66 -9.61
C PHE A 83 -18.10 -14.96 -10.92
N PHE A 84 -17.91 -16.13 -11.52
CA PHE A 84 -18.49 -16.47 -12.82
C PHE A 84 -19.05 -17.88 -12.81
N THR A 85 -20.19 -18.09 -13.48
CA THR A 85 -20.82 -19.42 -13.56
C THR A 85 -20.13 -20.32 -14.60
N ASP A 86 -19.75 -19.78 -15.77
CA ASP A 86 -19.02 -20.50 -16.81
C ASP A 86 -17.99 -19.59 -17.48
N ILE A 87 -16.87 -19.39 -16.78
CA ILE A 87 -15.81 -18.48 -17.21
C ILE A 87 -15.20 -18.84 -18.56
N ARG A 88 -15.11 -20.14 -18.90
CA ARG A 88 -14.46 -20.59 -20.14
C ARG A 88 -15.33 -20.32 -21.36
N SER A 89 -16.65 -20.50 -21.24
CA SER A 89 -17.56 -20.11 -22.32
C SER A 89 -17.69 -18.60 -22.43
N GLU A 90 -17.76 -17.89 -21.30
CA GLU A 90 -18.03 -16.46 -21.26
C GLU A 90 -16.87 -15.61 -21.80
N PHE A 91 -15.63 -16.02 -21.51
CA PHE A 91 -14.40 -15.34 -21.92
C PHE A 91 -13.64 -16.07 -23.03
N LYS A 92 -14.31 -16.92 -23.80
CA LYS A 92 -13.68 -17.76 -24.82
C LYS A 92 -12.83 -16.94 -25.80
N GLU A 93 -13.39 -15.85 -26.33
CA GLU A 93 -12.73 -15.00 -27.32
C GLU A 93 -11.52 -14.26 -26.71
N GLU A 94 -11.63 -13.84 -25.45
CA GLU A 94 -10.58 -13.16 -24.71
C GLU A 94 -9.40 -14.11 -24.43
N PHE A 95 -9.68 -15.34 -24.00
CA PHE A 95 -8.65 -16.37 -23.82
C PHE A 95 -7.97 -16.74 -25.16
N GLU A 96 -8.73 -16.86 -26.24
CA GLU A 96 -8.20 -17.14 -27.57
C GLU A 96 -7.32 -15.99 -28.10
N TYR A 97 -7.76 -14.74 -27.92
CA TYR A 97 -6.99 -13.57 -28.36
C TYR A 97 -5.69 -13.43 -27.55
N ALA A 98 -5.79 -13.42 -26.22
CA ALA A 98 -4.64 -13.22 -25.33
C ALA A 98 -3.78 -14.48 -25.21
N GLN A 99 -4.21 -15.62 -25.76
CA GLN A 99 -3.47 -16.89 -25.76
C GLN A 99 -3.03 -17.31 -24.35
N THR A 100 -3.94 -17.16 -23.40
CA THR A 100 -3.72 -17.43 -21.98
C THR A 100 -4.90 -18.22 -21.44
N ASP A 101 -4.74 -18.79 -20.26
CA ASP A 101 -5.80 -19.49 -19.54
C ASP A 101 -6.14 -18.83 -18.21
N THR A 102 -5.55 -17.66 -17.93
CA THR A 102 -5.71 -16.93 -16.68
C THR A 102 -6.06 -15.45 -16.88
N PHE A 103 -6.51 -14.81 -15.80
CA PHE A 103 -6.71 -13.36 -15.71
C PHE A 103 -5.49 -12.71 -15.05
N TRP A 104 -5.24 -11.45 -15.40
CA TRP A 104 -4.25 -10.59 -14.75
C TRP A 104 -4.97 -9.58 -13.84
N ALA A 105 -4.24 -8.63 -13.27
CA ALA A 105 -4.72 -7.70 -12.26
C ALA A 105 -6.07 -7.09 -12.64
N SER A 106 -7.09 -7.36 -11.82
CA SER A 106 -8.46 -6.88 -12.04
C SER A 106 -8.78 -5.85 -10.98
N ASP A 107 -9.72 -4.96 -11.29
CA ASP A 107 -10.23 -3.97 -10.36
C ASP A 107 -11.74 -4.08 -10.24
N ILE A 108 -12.29 -3.83 -9.05
CA ILE A 108 -13.73 -3.77 -8.82
C ILE A 108 -14.07 -2.42 -8.21
N ILE A 109 -15.04 -1.74 -8.82
CA ILE A 109 -15.65 -0.53 -8.27
C ILE A 109 -17.17 -0.68 -8.26
N GLN A 110 -17.83 -0.15 -7.22
CA GLN A 110 -19.27 0.06 -7.25
C GLN A 110 -19.58 1.41 -7.91
N LEU A 111 -20.34 1.40 -9.01
CA LEU A 111 -20.77 2.63 -9.67
C LEU A 111 -22.05 3.19 -9.02
N LYS A 112 -22.44 4.40 -9.43
CA LYS A 112 -23.60 5.14 -8.87
C LYS A 112 -24.94 4.40 -8.99
N ASP A 113 -25.05 3.39 -9.84
CA ASP A 113 -26.25 2.55 -9.95
C ASP A 113 -26.32 1.42 -8.90
N GLY A 114 -25.29 1.31 -8.05
CA GLY A 114 -25.19 0.34 -6.97
C GLY A 114 -24.64 -1.02 -7.39
N ARG A 115 -24.34 -1.24 -8.69
CA ARG A 115 -23.76 -2.49 -9.19
C ARG A 115 -22.24 -2.45 -9.14
N TYR A 116 -21.64 -3.64 -9.11
CA TYR A 116 -20.20 -3.84 -9.08
C TYR A 116 -19.68 -4.10 -10.49
N TYR A 117 -18.65 -3.35 -10.88
CA TYR A 117 -18.01 -3.40 -12.19
C TYR A 117 -16.60 -3.96 -12.01
N MET A 118 -16.38 -5.19 -12.47
CA MET A 118 -15.07 -5.82 -12.53
C MET A 118 -14.39 -5.49 -13.86
N TYR A 119 -13.39 -4.62 -13.82
CA TYR A 119 -12.52 -4.36 -14.95
C TYR A 119 -11.46 -5.45 -15.00
N TYR A 120 -11.60 -6.35 -15.97
CA TYR A 120 -10.75 -7.52 -16.13
C TYR A 120 -9.72 -7.28 -17.24
N CYS A 121 -8.62 -8.01 -17.16
CA CYS A 121 -7.64 -8.04 -18.24
C CYS A 121 -6.98 -9.41 -18.38
N LEU A 122 -6.59 -9.75 -19.61
CA LEU A 122 -5.89 -10.99 -19.95
C LEU A 122 -4.70 -10.64 -20.84
N CYS A 123 -3.58 -11.32 -20.64
CA CYS A 123 -2.34 -11.10 -21.37
C CYS A 123 -1.62 -12.42 -21.62
N ARG A 124 -0.95 -12.53 -22.77
CA ARG A 124 -0.12 -13.71 -23.11
C ARG A 124 1.08 -13.90 -22.18
N GLY A 125 1.58 -12.80 -21.61
CA GLY A 125 2.63 -12.75 -20.60
C GLY A 125 4.06 -12.57 -21.10
N ASP A 126 4.35 -12.93 -22.35
CA ASP A 126 5.65 -12.71 -23.01
C ASP A 126 5.63 -11.52 -23.99
N SER A 127 4.46 -10.89 -24.18
CA SER A 127 4.20 -9.81 -25.12
C SER A 127 2.92 -9.06 -24.73
N PRO A 128 2.69 -7.83 -25.23
CA PRO A 128 1.48 -7.06 -24.89
C PRO A 128 0.27 -7.51 -25.72
N LEU A 129 0.14 -8.80 -26.02
CA LEU A 129 -1.05 -9.37 -26.66
C LEU A 129 -2.12 -9.57 -25.59
N SER A 130 -2.96 -8.54 -25.46
CA SER A 130 -3.83 -8.40 -24.28
C SER A 130 -5.18 -7.81 -24.64
N VAL A 131 -6.13 -8.05 -23.75
CA VAL A 131 -7.47 -7.49 -23.77
C VAL A 131 -7.83 -6.90 -22.41
N LEU A 132 -8.66 -5.85 -22.43
CA LEU A 132 -9.25 -5.26 -21.24
C LEU A 132 -10.74 -5.00 -21.49
N GLY A 133 -11.55 -5.38 -20.51
CA GLY A 133 -12.99 -5.28 -20.57
C GLY A 133 -13.63 -5.13 -19.20
N VAL A 134 -14.95 -5.15 -19.16
CA VAL A 134 -15.73 -5.01 -17.93
C VAL A 134 -16.83 -6.06 -17.83
N ALA A 135 -16.99 -6.62 -16.63
CA ALA A 135 -18.08 -7.50 -16.25
C ALA A 135 -18.86 -6.90 -15.07
N ILE A 136 -20.17 -7.14 -14.99
CA ILE A 136 -21.05 -6.45 -14.05
C ILE A 136 -21.82 -7.45 -13.20
N ALA A 137 -21.94 -7.19 -11.89
CA ALA A 137 -22.71 -7.97 -10.94
C ALA A 137 -23.56 -7.07 -10.02
N ASP A 138 -24.66 -7.62 -9.51
CA ASP A 138 -25.45 -6.96 -8.45
C ASP A 138 -24.82 -7.15 -7.05
N ASN A 139 -23.95 -8.15 -6.88
CA ASN A 139 -23.26 -8.45 -5.63
C ASN A 139 -21.75 -8.53 -5.87
N ILE A 140 -20.95 -8.09 -4.88
CA ILE A 140 -19.48 -8.06 -4.99
C ILE A 140 -18.86 -9.43 -5.23
N GLU A 141 -19.41 -10.50 -4.65
CA GLU A 141 -18.95 -11.89 -4.84
C GLU A 141 -19.56 -12.55 -6.10
N GLY A 142 -20.29 -11.80 -6.91
CA GLY A 142 -20.87 -12.26 -8.17
C GLY A 142 -22.27 -12.89 -8.05
N PRO A 143 -22.73 -13.61 -9.09
CA PRO A 143 -22.02 -13.83 -10.35
C PRO A 143 -21.98 -12.56 -11.20
N TYR A 144 -20.80 -12.24 -11.71
CA TYR A 144 -20.56 -11.24 -12.75
C TYR A 144 -20.96 -11.79 -14.11
N LYS A 145 -21.35 -10.87 -15.00
CA LYS A 145 -21.57 -11.13 -16.41
C LYS A 145 -20.75 -10.18 -17.25
N LYS A 146 -19.99 -10.71 -18.20
CA LYS A 146 -19.21 -9.94 -19.18
C LYS A 146 -20.16 -8.99 -19.91
N SER A 147 -19.84 -7.70 -19.82
CA SER A 147 -20.55 -6.66 -20.56
C SER A 147 -19.85 -6.44 -21.90
N GLU A 148 -18.55 -6.09 -21.87
CA GLU A 148 -17.83 -5.75 -23.08
C GLU A 148 -16.31 -5.85 -22.89
N THR A 149 -15.61 -6.35 -23.92
CA THR A 149 -14.16 -6.15 -24.10
C THR A 149 -13.95 -4.94 -25.01
N PHE A 150 -13.30 -3.89 -24.49
CA PHE A 150 -13.29 -2.57 -25.14
C PHE A 150 -11.90 -2.06 -25.52
N LEU A 151 -10.83 -2.69 -25.02
CA LEU A 151 -9.45 -2.38 -25.39
C LEU A 151 -8.68 -3.63 -25.79
N TYR A 152 -7.83 -3.49 -26.80
CA TYR A 152 -6.95 -4.53 -27.32
C TYR A 152 -5.53 -3.96 -27.54
N SER A 153 -4.51 -4.77 -27.30
CA SER A 153 -3.12 -4.47 -27.63
C SER A 153 -2.43 -5.67 -28.29
N GLY A 154 -1.28 -5.43 -28.94
CA GLY A 154 -0.41 -6.48 -29.48
C GLY A 154 -0.73 -6.96 -30.90
N THR A 155 -1.89 -6.58 -31.47
CA THR A 155 -2.21 -6.80 -32.89
C THR A 155 -2.39 -5.47 -33.62
N SER A 156 -2.46 -5.50 -34.96
CA SER A 156 -2.77 -4.33 -35.78
C SER A 156 -3.90 -4.66 -36.77
N PRO A 157 -4.74 -3.69 -37.15
CA PRO A 157 -4.75 -2.30 -36.66
C PRO A 157 -5.39 -2.17 -35.28
N GLN A 158 -5.05 -1.10 -34.56
CA GLN A 158 -5.76 -0.63 -33.36
C GLN A 158 -6.08 0.85 -33.58
N PHE A 159 -7.37 1.21 -33.50
CA PHE A 159 -7.86 2.55 -33.83
C PHE A 159 -7.37 3.06 -35.20
N ASP A 160 -7.48 2.21 -36.22
CA ASP A 160 -6.99 2.46 -37.59
C ASP A 160 -5.49 2.78 -37.70
N GLN A 161 -4.70 2.45 -36.67
CA GLN A 161 -3.27 2.70 -36.59
C GLN A 161 -2.48 1.40 -36.38
N HIS A 162 -1.20 1.43 -36.74
CA HIS A 162 -0.27 0.36 -36.39
C HIS A 162 0.00 0.38 -34.88
N TYR A 163 -0.10 -0.78 -34.24
CA TYR A 163 0.24 -0.92 -32.84
C TYR A 163 1.77 -0.98 -32.64
N ASP A 164 2.31 -0.01 -31.88
CA ASP A 164 3.73 0.09 -31.53
C ASP A 164 3.90 0.04 -30.02
N ALA A 165 4.38 -1.09 -29.49
CA ALA A 165 4.55 -1.32 -28.06
C ALA A 165 5.59 -0.41 -27.39
N THR A 166 6.38 0.37 -28.13
CA THR A 166 7.25 1.40 -27.54
C THR A 166 6.47 2.65 -27.13
N LYS A 167 5.27 2.84 -27.69
CA LYS A 167 4.43 4.04 -27.54
C LYS A 167 3.04 3.76 -27.01
N HIS A 168 2.43 2.64 -27.40
CA HIS A 168 1.09 2.22 -27.02
C HIS A 168 1.13 1.29 -25.80
N PRO A 169 0.12 1.35 -24.92
CA PRO A 169 0.12 0.57 -23.69
C PRO A 169 -0.09 -0.91 -23.97
N ASN A 170 0.41 -1.75 -23.06
CA ASN A 170 -0.21 -3.04 -22.81
C ASN A 170 -1.54 -2.79 -22.08
N VAL A 171 -2.67 -3.27 -22.60
CA VAL A 171 -3.99 -2.98 -22.03
C VAL A 171 -4.30 -3.90 -20.84
N ILE A 172 -3.58 -3.72 -19.73
CA ILE A 172 -3.75 -4.47 -18.48
C ILE A 172 -3.65 -3.51 -17.28
N ASP A 173 -3.85 -4.05 -16.07
CA ASP A 173 -3.73 -3.35 -14.79
C ASP A 173 -4.65 -2.11 -14.66
N PRO A 174 -5.98 -2.25 -14.88
CA PRO A 174 -6.90 -1.15 -14.66
C PRO A 174 -7.00 -0.77 -13.19
N HIS A 175 -7.22 0.50 -12.93
CA HIS A 175 -7.80 1.03 -11.70
C HIS A 175 -8.81 2.12 -12.04
N VAL A 176 -10.04 1.97 -11.57
CA VAL A 176 -11.16 2.85 -11.86
C VAL A 176 -11.57 3.60 -10.61
N PHE A 177 -11.68 4.93 -10.72
CA PHE A 177 -11.95 5.80 -9.58
C PHE A 177 -12.79 7.01 -9.97
N TYR A 178 -13.51 7.55 -8.99
CA TYR A 178 -14.14 8.86 -9.12
C TYR A 178 -13.16 9.95 -8.69
N ASP A 179 -13.12 11.03 -9.46
CA ASP A 179 -12.40 12.26 -9.08
C ASP A 179 -13.22 13.10 -8.07
N ASP A 180 -12.63 14.18 -7.56
CA ASP A 180 -13.25 15.07 -6.58
C ASP A 180 -14.44 15.88 -7.13
N ASP A 181 -14.60 15.92 -8.45
CA ASP A 181 -15.76 16.48 -9.16
C ASP A 181 -16.83 15.40 -9.49
N GLY A 182 -16.58 14.14 -9.15
CA GLY A 182 -17.50 13.01 -9.36
C GLY A 182 -17.52 12.44 -10.79
N LYS A 183 -16.50 12.73 -11.62
CA LYS A 183 -16.27 12.07 -12.91
C LYS A 183 -15.54 10.76 -12.71
N LEU A 184 -15.83 9.79 -13.56
CA LEU A 184 -15.21 8.47 -13.53
C LEU A 184 -13.98 8.45 -14.44
N TRP A 185 -12.87 7.90 -13.94
CA TRP A 185 -11.63 7.74 -14.67
C TRP A 185 -11.12 6.31 -14.55
N MET A 186 -10.41 5.83 -15.57
CA MET A 186 -9.65 4.58 -15.51
C MET A 186 -8.19 4.87 -15.86
N VAL A 187 -7.29 4.60 -14.92
CA VAL A 187 -5.85 4.54 -15.19
C VAL A 187 -5.45 3.09 -15.43
N TYR A 188 -4.55 2.85 -16.38
CA TYR A 188 -4.12 1.49 -16.71
C TYR A 188 -2.77 1.46 -17.42
N GLY A 189 -2.19 0.27 -17.54
CA GLY A 189 -1.01 0.00 -18.37
C GLY A 189 0.10 -0.69 -17.62
N SER A 190 0.83 -1.54 -18.34
CA SER A 190 2.04 -2.19 -17.85
C SER A 190 3.12 -2.21 -18.93
N TYR A 191 4.29 -1.75 -18.54
CA TYR A 191 5.49 -1.72 -19.36
C TYR A 191 5.26 -1.00 -20.70
N SER A 192 5.64 -1.62 -21.83
CA SER A 192 5.34 -1.19 -23.20
C SER A 192 5.40 0.35 -23.40
N GLY A 193 4.32 0.95 -23.87
CA GLY A 193 4.21 2.38 -24.10
C GLY A 193 4.01 3.23 -22.86
N GLY A 194 3.79 2.61 -21.69
CA GLY A 194 3.61 3.27 -20.40
C GLY A 194 2.19 3.24 -19.86
N ILE A 195 1.94 4.14 -18.92
CA ILE A 195 0.69 4.29 -18.15
C ILE A 195 -0.20 5.33 -18.83
N PHE A 196 -1.48 5.01 -18.97
CA PHE A 196 -2.48 5.82 -19.65
C PHE A 196 -3.72 6.02 -18.77
N ILE A 197 -4.49 7.06 -19.06
CA ILE A 197 -5.76 7.35 -18.40
C ILE A 197 -6.86 7.66 -19.41
N LEU A 198 -8.06 7.16 -19.14
CA LEU A 198 -9.29 7.38 -19.89
C LEU A 198 -10.35 8.01 -18.99
N GLU A 199 -11.07 8.99 -19.52
CA GLU A 199 -12.34 9.43 -18.93
C GLU A 199 -13.41 8.38 -19.26
N MET A 200 -14.20 8.00 -18.27
CA MET A 200 -15.17 6.92 -18.34
C MET A 200 -16.58 7.47 -18.17
N ASP A 201 -17.54 6.87 -18.85
CA ASP A 201 -18.96 7.14 -18.69
C ASP A 201 -19.47 6.40 -17.45
N ASP A 202 -19.96 7.15 -16.46
CA ASP A 202 -20.38 6.61 -15.15
C ASP A 202 -21.70 5.83 -15.18
N THR A 203 -22.41 5.84 -16.31
CA THR A 203 -23.66 5.11 -16.52
C THR A 203 -23.40 3.74 -17.15
N THR A 204 -22.41 3.67 -18.04
CA THR A 204 -22.08 2.46 -18.80
C THR A 204 -20.86 1.73 -18.26
N GLY A 205 -19.96 2.41 -17.55
CA GLY A 205 -18.65 1.87 -17.14
C GLY A 205 -17.68 1.68 -18.32
N LEU A 206 -17.89 2.39 -19.43
CA LEU A 206 -17.08 2.30 -20.64
C LEU A 206 -16.33 3.62 -20.90
N PRO A 207 -15.20 3.62 -21.64
CA PRO A 207 -14.51 4.86 -21.98
C PRO A 207 -15.40 5.80 -22.80
N ILE A 208 -15.31 7.10 -22.55
CA ILE A 208 -16.03 8.13 -23.34
C ILE A 208 -15.45 8.20 -24.76
N ASP A 209 -14.12 8.32 -24.88
CA ASP A 209 -13.43 8.19 -26.16
C ASP A 209 -13.12 6.73 -26.46
N ARG A 210 -13.77 6.21 -27.49
CA ARG A 210 -13.65 4.82 -27.94
C ARG A 210 -12.62 4.63 -29.07
N ASN A 211 -11.92 5.69 -29.48
CA ASN A 211 -11.02 5.69 -30.64
C ASN A 211 -9.55 5.98 -30.28
N SER A 212 -9.18 5.87 -29.00
CA SER A 212 -7.80 6.05 -28.55
C SER A 212 -7.48 5.22 -27.31
N TYR A 213 -6.19 5.16 -26.97
CA TYR A 213 -5.71 4.64 -25.69
C TYR A 213 -5.77 5.68 -24.55
N GLY A 214 -6.36 6.85 -24.78
CA GLY A 214 -6.40 7.93 -23.79
C GLY A 214 -5.09 8.71 -23.67
N LYS A 215 -4.94 9.43 -22.56
CA LYS A 215 -3.81 10.31 -22.29
C LYS A 215 -2.68 9.55 -21.59
N LYS A 216 -1.46 9.66 -22.10
CA LYS A 216 -0.26 9.08 -21.44
C LYS A 216 0.12 9.89 -20.20
N LEU A 217 0.38 9.21 -19.10
CA LEU A 217 0.83 9.81 -17.83
C LEU A 217 2.32 9.58 -17.55
N MET A 218 2.85 8.40 -17.91
CA MET A 218 4.21 7.96 -17.57
C MET A 218 4.69 6.88 -18.55
N GLY A 219 5.99 6.66 -18.65
CA GLY A 219 6.54 5.46 -19.32
C GLY A 219 6.72 5.58 -20.84
N GLY A 220 7.05 4.44 -21.44
CA GLY A 220 7.42 4.30 -22.85
C GLY A 220 8.72 3.52 -23.02
N ASN A 221 8.96 3.03 -24.24
CA ASN A 221 10.13 2.23 -24.59
C ASN A 221 10.35 1.03 -23.67
N HIS A 222 9.26 0.35 -23.28
CA HIS A 222 9.30 -0.84 -22.42
C HIS A 222 9.96 -0.61 -21.06
N SER A 223 9.76 0.58 -20.47
CA SER A 223 10.10 0.81 -19.06
C SER A 223 9.38 -0.18 -18.15
N ARG A 224 10.05 -0.71 -17.12
CA ARG A 224 9.43 -1.62 -16.14
C ARG A 224 8.62 -0.82 -15.12
N ILE A 225 7.42 -0.39 -15.53
CA ILE A 225 6.48 0.44 -14.78
C ILE A 225 5.07 -0.13 -15.01
N GLU A 226 4.35 -0.46 -13.95
CA GLU A 226 3.01 -1.08 -14.03
C GLU A 226 2.18 -0.85 -12.75
N GLY A 227 0.98 -1.46 -12.69
CA GLY A 227 0.09 -1.41 -11.54
C GLY A 227 -0.28 0.01 -11.09
N PRO A 228 -0.82 0.87 -11.97
CA PRO A 228 -1.17 2.22 -11.60
C PRO A 228 -2.39 2.27 -10.69
N TYR A 229 -2.31 3.04 -9.61
CA TYR A 229 -3.44 3.30 -8.69
C TYR A 229 -3.48 4.78 -8.32
N ILE A 230 -4.65 5.41 -8.40
CA ILE A 230 -4.81 6.84 -8.12
C ILE A 230 -5.74 7.04 -6.94
N ILE A 231 -5.32 7.83 -5.95
CA ILE A 231 -6.20 8.26 -4.86
C ILE A 231 -6.16 9.77 -4.69
N TYR A 232 -7.31 10.36 -4.41
CA TYR A 232 -7.40 11.77 -4.02
C TYR A 232 -7.27 11.90 -2.50
N ASN A 233 -6.49 12.87 -2.05
CA ASN A 233 -6.41 13.25 -0.65
C ASN A 233 -7.08 14.63 -0.46
N PRO A 234 -8.21 14.73 0.26
CA PRO A 234 -8.93 15.99 0.46
C PRO A 234 -8.18 17.00 1.33
N THR A 235 -7.24 16.57 2.16
CA THR A 235 -6.46 17.47 3.03
C THR A 235 -5.34 18.16 2.25
N THR A 236 -4.69 17.46 1.32
CA THR A 236 -3.64 18.06 0.48
C THR A 236 -4.18 18.58 -0.86
N GLU A 237 -5.40 18.22 -1.23
CA GLU A 237 -6.06 18.49 -2.51
C GLU A 237 -5.20 18.03 -3.69
N TYR A 238 -4.62 16.84 -3.58
CA TYR A 238 -3.80 16.22 -4.61
C TYR A 238 -4.30 14.81 -4.93
N TYR A 239 -4.18 14.46 -6.21
CA TYR A 239 -4.21 13.08 -6.68
C TYR A 239 -2.82 12.48 -6.55
N TYR A 240 -2.73 11.27 -6.00
CA TYR A 240 -1.47 10.52 -5.88
C TYR A 240 -1.52 9.33 -6.81
N LEU A 241 -0.62 9.28 -7.79
CA LEU A 241 -0.44 8.14 -8.69
C LEU A 241 0.65 7.24 -8.12
N PHE A 242 0.23 6.09 -7.63
CA PHE A 242 1.08 4.97 -7.28
C PHE A 242 1.34 4.10 -8.50
N VAL A 243 2.56 3.60 -8.63
CA VAL A 243 2.97 2.63 -9.65
C VAL A 243 4.06 1.75 -9.06
N SER A 244 4.28 0.58 -9.65
CA SER A 244 5.40 -0.29 -9.29
C SER A 244 6.49 -0.25 -10.36
N PHE A 245 7.73 -0.08 -9.93
CA PHE A 245 8.92 -0.06 -10.77
C PHE A 245 9.69 -1.38 -10.63
N GLY A 246 10.37 -1.79 -11.70
CA GLY A 246 11.12 -3.06 -11.73
C GLY A 246 10.22 -4.24 -12.06
N GLY A 247 10.71 -5.47 -11.85
CA GLY A 247 9.95 -6.69 -12.10
C GLY A 247 9.51 -7.39 -10.81
N LEU A 248 8.31 -7.97 -10.84
CA LEU A 248 7.62 -8.59 -9.71
C LEU A 248 8.35 -9.78 -9.08
N ASP A 249 9.21 -10.49 -9.83
CA ASP A 249 9.91 -11.67 -9.33
C ASP A 249 10.91 -11.32 -8.21
N SER A 250 11.38 -12.33 -7.48
CA SER A 250 12.28 -12.14 -6.33
C SER A 250 13.66 -11.56 -6.65
N VAL A 251 14.04 -11.44 -7.92
CA VAL A 251 15.39 -11.04 -8.36
C VAL A 251 15.41 -9.82 -9.28
N SER A 252 14.25 -9.19 -9.51
CA SER A 252 14.09 -8.06 -10.44
C SER A 252 13.87 -6.70 -9.78
N GLY A 253 13.70 -6.65 -8.46
CA GLY A 253 13.70 -5.41 -7.67
C GLY A 253 12.41 -4.60 -7.73
N TYR A 254 11.26 -5.26 -7.60
CA TYR A 254 9.97 -4.58 -7.54
C TYR A 254 9.94 -3.58 -6.37
N ASN A 255 9.51 -2.37 -6.63
CA ASN A 255 9.39 -1.33 -5.61
C ASN A 255 8.29 -0.34 -5.98
N MET A 256 7.57 0.14 -4.98
CA MET A 256 6.48 1.10 -5.20
C MET A 256 7.01 2.52 -5.29
N ARG A 257 6.39 3.29 -6.17
CA ARG A 257 6.66 4.71 -6.40
C ARG A 257 5.36 5.50 -6.31
N VAL A 258 5.48 6.76 -5.90
CA VAL A 258 4.37 7.70 -5.87
C VAL A 258 4.77 9.05 -6.45
N SER A 259 3.83 9.64 -7.17
CA SER A 259 3.87 11.00 -7.71
C SER A 259 2.53 11.68 -7.44
N ARG A 260 2.42 13.00 -7.61
CA ARG A 260 1.15 13.71 -7.38
C ARG A 260 0.81 14.72 -8.47
N SER A 261 -0.47 15.06 -8.59
CA SER A 261 -0.99 16.12 -9.45
C SER A 261 -2.20 16.80 -8.84
N LYS A 262 -2.47 18.04 -9.26
CA LYS A 262 -3.73 18.73 -8.93
C LYS A 262 -4.91 18.25 -9.78
N ASN A 263 -4.67 17.51 -10.86
CA ASN A 263 -5.73 16.97 -11.72
C ASN A 263 -5.63 15.43 -11.76
N PRO A 264 -6.75 14.71 -11.92
CA PRO A 264 -6.74 13.24 -12.03
C PRO A 264 -5.96 12.75 -13.27
N ASP A 265 -5.90 13.54 -14.34
CA ASP A 265 -5.21 13.21 -15.58
C ASP A 265 -3.81 13.86 -15.70
N GLY A 266 -3.27 14.39 -14.59
CA GLY A 266 -1.94 14.96 -14.53
C GLY A 266 -1.81 16.43 -15.00
N PRO A 267 -0.60 16.91 -15.28
CA PRO A 267 0.67 16.18 -15.23
C PRO A 267 1.05 15.79 -13.79
N TYR A 268 1.63 14.60 -13.62
CA TYR A 268 2.15 14.12 -12.34
C TYR A 268 3.64 14.47 -12.18
N GLU A 269 4.02 14.81 -10.96
CA GLU A 269 5.41 15.09 -10.58
C GLU A 269 5.79 14.44 -9.25
N ASP A 270 7.10 14.28 -8.99
CA ASP A 270 7.63 13.79 -7.72
C ASP A 270 8.05 14.94 -6.79
N ILE A 271 8.67 14.63 -5.63
CA ILE A 271 9.09 15.67 -4.67
C ILE A 271 10.14 16.62 -5.24
N GLN A 272 10.89 16.18 -6.25
CA GLN A 272 11.91 16.97 -6.95
C GLN A 272 11.30 17.71 -8.16
N GLN A 273 9.98 17.72 -8.30
CA GLN A 273 9.23 18.34 -9.40
C GLN A 273 9.64 17.76 -10.77
N GLN A 274 10.10 16.51 -10.81
CA GLN A 274 10.38 15.85 -12.07
C GLN A 274 9.06 15.44 -12.72
N PRO A 275 8.81 15.77 -14.00
CA PRO A 275 7.58 15.38 -14.67
C PRO A 275 7.62 13.89 -15.02
N MET A 276 6.60 13.16 -14.57
CA MET A 276 6.52 11.69 -14.70
C MET A 276 6.39 11.21 -16.15
N GLU A 277 5.90 12.03 -17.07
CA GLU A 277 5.90 11.75 -18.52
C GLU A 277 7.32 11.52 -19.10
N LYS A 278 8.37 11.96 -18.38
CA LYS A 278 9.78 11.77 -18.77
C LYS A 278 10.41 10.52 -18.16
N ALA A 279 9.73 9.84 -17.22
CA ALA A 279 10.18 8.57 -16.65
C ALA A 279 10.00 7.45 -17.69
N LYS A 280 10.93 7.35 -18.64
CA LYS A 280 10.93 6.35 -19.71
C LYS A 280 12.33 5.87 -20.07
N GLY A 281 12.41 4.66 -20.59
CA GLY A 281 13.64 4.09 -21.12
C GLY A 281 14.15 4.87 -22.32
N ARG A 282 15.44 4.75 -22.61
CA ARG A 282 16.00 5.30 -23.85
C ARG A 282 15.35 4.65 -25.08
N VAL A 283 15.29 5.38 -26.18
CA VAL A 283 14.83 4.85 -27.47
C VAL A 283 15.69 3.65 -27.86
N ASN A 284 15.08 2.60 -28.42
CA ASN A 284 15.72 1.34 -28.80
C ASN A 284 16.38 0.57 -27.64
N THR A 285 15.82 0.70 -26.43
CA THR A 285 16.17 -0.16 -25.29
C THR A 285 14.96 -0.96 -24.83
N PHE A 286 15.20 -1.92 -23.94
CA PHE A 286 14.18 -2.73 -23.31
C PHE A 286 14.55 -2.83 -21.83
N PHE A 287 13.61 -2.56 -20.93
CA PHE A 287 13.84 -2.63 -19.48
C PHE A 287 15.03 -1.77 -18.99
N ASP A 288 15.15 -0.55 -19.52
CA ASP A 288 16.23 0.40 -19.18
C ASP A 288 15.97 1.10 -17.83
N ASP A 289 16.13 0.34 -16.74
CA ASP A 289 15.84 0.76 -15.36
C ASP A 289 16.61 2.01 -14.94
N LYS A 290 17.87 2.12 -15.36
CA LYS A 290 18.75 3.25 -15.02
C LYS A 290 18.19 4.59 -15.52
N SER A 291 17.36 4.60 -16.54
CA SER A 291 16.71 5.82 -17.03
C SER A 291 15.46 6.20 -16.23
N ILE A 292 14.83 5.26 -15.53
CA ILE A 292 13.59 5.50 -14.79
C ILE A 292 13.79 5.59 -13.27
N GLU A 293 14.80 4.92 -12.70
CA GLU A 293 15.06 4.90 -11.25
C GLU A 293 15.14 6.28 -10.56
N PRO A 294 15.60 7.38 -11.21
CA PRO A 294 15.66 8.69 -10.55
C PRO A 294 14.29 9.32 -10.28
N TYR A 295 13.25 8.88 -10.98
CA TYR A 295 11.91 9.46 -10.95
C TYR A 295 11.01 8.81 -9.88
N GLY A 296 10.06 9.60 -9.37
CA GLY A 296 9.03 9.11 -8.45
C GLY A 296 9.59 8.93 -7.04
N ASN A 297 8.78 9.26 -6.03
CA ASN A 297 9.17 9.05 -4.65
C ASN A 297 9.07 7.55 -4.35
N LYS A 298 10.17 6.91 -3.93
CA LYS A 298 10.13 5.51 -3.52
C LYS A 298 9.33 5.39 -2.24
N VAL A 299 8.40 4.44 -2.22
CA VAL A 299 7.48 4.20 -1.11
C VAL A 299 8.04 3.07 -0.25
N ILE A 300 8.41 1.97 -0.88
CA ILE A 300 9.00 0.78 -0.24
C ILE A 300 9.75 -0.05 -1.29
N GLY A 301 10.77 -0.79 -0.86
CA GLY A 301 11.50 -1.73 -1.71
C GLY A 301 11.91 -2.97 -0.89
N ASN A 302 12.94 -3.69 -1.34
CA ASN A 302 13.43 -4.86 -0.64
C ASN A 302 14.12 -4.47 0.67
N PHE A 303 13.76 -5.12 1.78
CA PHE A 303 14.46 -4.93 3.05
C PHE A 303 14.29 -6.15 3.96
N THR A 304 15.15 -6.22 4.96
CA THR A 304 15.02 -7.15 6.07
C THR A 304 15.04 -6.38 7.39
N TYR A 305 14.26 -6.89 8.33
CA TYR A 305 14.10 -6.38 9.69
C TYR A 305 15.27 -6.77 10.60
N GLU A 306 15.98 -7.83 10.23
CA GLU A 306 17.09 -8.45 10.94
C GLU A 306 18.24 -8.67 9.95
N LYS A 307 19.48 -8.84 10.42
CA LYS A 307 20.60 -9.17 9.52
C LYS A 307 20.28 -10.43 8.73
N ASN A 308 20.54 -10.42 7.42
CA ASN A 308 20.26 -11.55 6.57
C ASN A 308 21.37 -12.60 6.72
N ASP A 309 21.13 -13.55 7.61
CA ASP A 309 21.96 -14.74 7.81
C ASP A 309 21.68 -15.87 6.79
N GLY A 310 20.82 -15.60 5.79
CA GLY A 310 20.32 -16.58 4.82
C GLY A 310 19.16 -17.45 5.35
N MET A 311 18.67 -17.19 6.57
CA MET A 311 17.57 -17.91 7.20
C MET A 311 16.40 -17.00 7.57
N THR A 312 16.63 -15.69 7.75
CA THR A 312 15.54 -14.77 8.08
C THR A 312 14.46 -14.74 7.00
N HIS A 313 13.20 -14.67 7.44
CA HIS A 313 12.04 -14.40 6.59
C HIS A 313 11.40 -13.04 6.94
N ALA A 314 11.99 -12.31 7.89
CA ALA A 314 11.46 -11.08 8.43
C ALA A 314 11.84 -9.91 7.51
N GLY A 315 10.98 -9.60 6.56
CA GLY A 315 11.21 -8.52 5.60
C GLY A 315 10.45 -8.75 4.32
N TYR A 316 10.64 -7.87 3.34
CA TYR A 316 9.95 -7.91 2.06
C TYR A 316 10.94 -7.99 0.91
N VAL A 317 10.54 -8.77 -0.10
CA VAL A 317 11.20 -8.85 -1.40
C VAL A 317 10.16 -8.57 -2.45
N SER A 318 10.49 -7.66 -3.37
CA SER A 318 9.61 -7.20 -4.43
C SER A 318 8.20 -6.81 -3.95
N PRO A 319 8.06 -5.94 -2.93
CA PRO A 319 6.75 -5.43 -2.53
C PRO A 319 6.20 -4.48 -3.60
N GLY A 320 4.96 -4.72 -4.06
CA GLY A 320 4.33 -3.83 -5.02
C GLY A 320 2.95 -4.27 -5.51
N HIS A 321 2.57 -3.69 -6.65
CA HIS A 321 1.24 -3.72 -7.26
C HIS A 321 0.17 -3.44 -6.21
N ASN A 322 0.10 -2.18 -5.78
CA ASN A 322 -0.71 -1.78 -4.66
C ASN A 322 -2.05 -1.17 -5.06
N SER A 323 -2.96 -1.23 -4.11
CA SER A 323 -4.08 -0.32 -3.98
C SER A 323 -3.93 0.55 -2.72
N VAL A 324 -4.74 1.60 -2.62
CA VAL A 324 -4.78 2.47 -1.45
C VAL A 324 -6.24 2.67 -1.04
N TYR A 325 -6.52 2.47 0.24
CA TYR A 325 -7.82 2.74 0.85
C TYR A 325 -7.76 4.01 1.71
N TYR A 326 -8.73 4.91 1.54
CA TYR A 326 -8.97 6.04 2.43
C TYR A 326 -10.22 5.82 3.29
N GLU A 327 -10.02 5.65 4.59
CA GLU A 327 -11.09 5.59 5.60
C GLU A 327 -11.45 7.01 6.05
N ALA A 328 -12.43 7.60 5.35
CA ALA A 328 -12.83 8.99 5.56
C ALA A 328 -13.29 9.30 7.00
N GLU A 329 -13.93 8.34 7.68
CA GLU A 329 -14.47 8.53 9.04
C GLU A 329 -13.38 8.80 10.09
N LYS A 330 -12.19 8.22 9.90
CA LYS A 330 -11.05 8.35 10.81
C LYS A 330 -9.87 9.11 10.21
N ASP A 331 -10.01 9.58 8.98
CA ASP A 331 -8.95 10.21 8.19
C ASP A 331 -7.67 9.34 8.11
N ARG A 332 -7.84 8.04 7.82
CA ARG A 332 -6.73 7.07 7.74
C ARG A 332 -6.56 6.55 6.33
N TYR A 333 -5.31 6.29 5.96
CA TYR A 333 -4.95 5.73 4.66
C TYR A 333 -4.25 4.39 4.86
N PHE A 334 -4.53 3.42 4.00
CA PHE A 334 -3.94 2.09 4.05
C PHE A 334 -3.37 1.72 2.69
N LEU A 335 -2.11 1.29 2.67
CA LEU A 335 -1.45 0.70 1.51
C LEU A 335 -1.67 -0.80 1.54
N ILE A 336 -2.29 -1.35 0.49
CA ILE A 336 -2.53 -2.79 0.36
C ILE A 336 -1.74 -3.30 -0.84
N PHE A 337 -0.90 -4.30 -0.65
CA PHE A 337 0.01 -4.78 -1.69
C PHE A 337 0.35 -6.26 -1.50
N HIS A 338 0.90 -6.88 -2.53
CA HIS A 338 1.53 -8.19 -2.38
C HIS A 338 3.04 -8.02 -2.20
N THR A 339 3.67 -8.97 -1.51
CA THR A 339 5.12 -9.02 -1.40
C THR A 339 5.58 -10.46 -1.35
N ARG A 340 6.78 -10.73 -1.87
CA ARG A 340 7.57 -11.92 -1.54
C ARG A 340 8.33 -11.67 -0.25
N PHE A 341 9.08 -12.68 0.19
CA PHE A 341 9.80 -12.64 1.47
C PHE A 341 11.24 -13.12 1.28
N PRO A 342 12.20 -12.58 2.05
CA PRO A 342 13.56 -13.11 2.09
C PRO A 342 13.54 -14.63 2.26
N ASN A 343 14.39 -15.33 1.51
CA ASN A 343 14.59 -16.79 1.60
C ASN A 343 13.33 -17.67 1.36
N ARG A 344 12.26 -17.14 0.75
CA ARG A 344 11.03 -17.90 0.39
C ARG A 344 10.74 -17.99 -1.11
N GLY A 345 11.70 -17.59 -1.95
CA GLY A 345 11.57 -17.60 -3.41
C GLY A 345 10.37 -16.78 -3.89
N GLU A 346 9.53 -17.38 -4.74
CA GLU A 346 8.36 -16.72 -5.34
C GLU A 346 7.09 -16.79 -4.47
N GLN A 347 7.19 -17.30 -3.24
CA GLN A 347 6.04 -17.28 -2.34
C GLN A 347 5.69 -15.83 -1.97
N TYR A 348 4.44 -15.45 -2.20
CA TYR A 348 3.91 -14.12 -1.89
C TYR A 348 2.77 -14.17 -0.87
N GLY A 349 2.47 -13.01 -0.30
CA GLY A 349 1.30 -12.80 0.54
C GLY A 349 0.91 -11.33 0.60
N VAL A 350 -0.35 -11.07 0.95
CA VAL A 350 -0.88 -9.71 1.09
C VAL A 350 -0.32 -9.06 2.35
N ARG A 351 -0.01 -7.77 2.25
CA ARG A 351 0.34 -6.89 3.37
C ARG A 351 -0.50 -5.63 3.31
N VAL A 352 -0.82 -5.12 4.51
CA VAL A 352 -1.52 -3.86 4.71
C VAL A 352 -0.64 -3.03 5.63
N HIS A 353 -0.31 -1.81 5.23
CA HIS A 353 0.44 -0.86 6.04
C HIS A 353 -0.36 0.44 6.13
N GLN A 354 -0.47 1.01 7.32
CA GLN A 354 -1.03 2.35 7.43
C GLN A 354 -0.10 3.37 6.75
N MET A 355 -0.69 4.37 6.12
CA MET A 355 0.00 5.49 5.49
C MET A 355 -0.32 6.79 6.21
N TYR A 356 0.64 7.70 6.13
CA TYR A 356 0.53 9.03 6.68
C TYR A 356 1.07 10.05 5.69
N PHE A 357 0.73 11.32 5.86
CA PHE A 357 1.24 12.38 5.01
C PHE A 357 2.17 13.30 5.79
N THR A 358 3.33 13.61 5.21
CA THR A 358 4.21 14.65 5.72
C THR A 358 3.54 16.02 5.61
N LYS A 359 4.08 17.02 6.32
CA LYS A 359 3.63 18.41 6.20
C LYS A 359 3.71 18.98 4.79
N ASP A 360 4.63 18.45 3.97
CA ASP A 360 4.78 18.82 2.57
C ASP A 360 3.79 18.08 1.64
N GLY A 361 2.90 17.27 2.22
CA GLY A 361 1.84 16.56 1.52
C GLY A 361 2.35 15.35 0.73
N TRP A 362 3.32 14.60 1.24
CA TRP A 362 3.79 13.36 0.62
C TRP A 362 3.49 12.16 1.51
N PRO A 363 3.04 11.03 0.94
CA PRO A 363 2.76 9.87 1.74
C PRO A 363 4.05 9.21 2.21
N VAL A 364 4.02 8.73 3.44
CA VAL A 364 5.03 7.88 4.08
C VAL A 364 4.31 6.66 4.66
N VAL A 365 4.95 5.51 4.61
CA VAL A 365 4.33 4.23 4.96
C VAL A 365 4.87 3.77 6.30
N ASN A 366 3.99 3.29 7.16
CA ASN A 366 4.37 2.69 8.43
C ASN A 366 5.40 1.55 8.18
N PRO A 367 6.53 1.47 8.91
CA PRO A 367 7.51 0.42 8.69
C PRO A 367 6.94 -0.97 8.92
N LEU A 368 6.01 -1.10 9.85
CA LEU A 368 5.37 -2.35 10.24
C LEU A 368 3.99 -2.47 9.62
N ARG A 369 3.50 -3.71 9.46
CA ARG A 369 2.14 -3.95 8.95
C ARG A 369 1.11 -3.37 9.92
N TYR A 370 -0.03 -2.93 9.40
CA TYR A 370 -1.17 -2.51 10.20
C TYR A 370 -1.54 -3.61 11.18
N SER A 371 -1.74 -3.21 12.44
CA SER A 371 -1.89 -4.07 13.61
C SER A 371 -3.13 -3.74 14.44
N GLY A 372 -4.03 -2.93 13.89
CA GLY A 372 -5.19 -2.41 14.62
C GLY A 372 -4.87 -1.14 15.39
N GLU A 373 -3.72 -0.50 15.14
CA GLU A 373 -3.36 0.73 15.82
C GLU A 373 -4.42 1.82 15.55
N GLU A 374 -5.00 2.33 16.63
CA GLU A 374 -5.53 3.69 16.60
C GLU A 374 -4.31 4.62 16.69
N VAL A 375 -4.36 5.79 16.02
CA VAL A 375 -3.22 6.70 16.00
C VAL A 375 -3.02 7.28 17.41
N GLU A 376 -2.36 6.54 18.29
CA GLU A 376 -1.89 7.00 19.58
C GLU A 376 -0.79 8.02 19.32
N GLU A 377 -0.90 9.19 19.94
CA GLU A 377 0.01 10.31 19.72
C GLU A 377 1.20 10.16 20.66
N PRO A 378 2.39 9.78 20.15
CA PRO A 378 3.52 9.52 21.01
C PRO A 378 3.98 10.82 21.70
N LEU A 379 4.44 10.71 22.94
CA LEU A 379 5.08 11.82 23.63
C LEU A 379 6.56 11.86 23.28
N LYS A 380 7.14 13.06 23.16
CA LYS A 380 8.56 13.27 22.85
C LYS A 380 9.49 12.63 23.86
N LYS A 381 9.04 12.46 25.11
CA LYS A 381 9.80 11.77 26.16
C LYS A 381 9.93 10.25 25.92
N GLU A 382 9.07 9.66 25.09
CA GLU A 382 9.05 8.23 24.75
C GLU A 382 9.92 7.89 23.52
N VAL A 383 10.29 8.90 22.74
CA VAL A 383 11.13 8.72 21.54
C VAL A 383 12.58 8.26 21.85
N PRO A 384 13.27 8.71 22.91
CA PRO A 384 14.66 8.28 23.15
C PRO A 384 14.77 6.77 23.39
N GLY A 385 15.70 6.10 22.72
CA GLY A 385 15.85 4.64 22.79
C GLY A 385 16.81 4.09 21.74
N ALA A 386 16.96 2.76 21.73
CA ALA A 386 17.69 2.03 20.69
C ALA A 386 16.75 1.73 19.51
N TYR A 387 17.25 1.86 18.29
CA TYR A 387 16.47 1.69 17.07
C TYR A 387 17.25 0.97 15.98
N THR A 388 16.51 0.23 15.18
CA THR A 388 16.92 -0.27 13.88
C THR A 388 16.54 0.73 12.80
N VAL A 389 17.46 1.01 11.88
CA VAL A 389 17.27 1.85 10.69
C VAL A 389 17.34 0.98 9.45
N ILE A 390 16.34 1.10 8.59
CA ILE A 390 16.32 0.55 7.24
C ILE A 390 16.33 1.75 6.30
N GLU A 391 17.51 2.02 5.75
CA GLU A 391 17.71 3.00 4.69
C GLU A 391 17.60 2.30 3.34
N THR A 392 17.03 2.97 2.35
CA THR A 392 16.97 2.47 0.98
C THR A 392 17.53 3.52 0.02
N THR A 393 17.69 3.13 -1.23
CA THR A 393 18.06 4.02 -2.33
C THR A 393 16.89 4.18 -3.30
N LYS A 394 17.00 5.13 -4.23
CA LYS A 394 16.08 5.22 -5.39
C LYS A 394 16.35 4.14 -6.46
N GLU A 395 17.31 3.24 -6.28
CA GLU A 395 17.60 2.23 -7.30
C GLU A 395 16.49 1.18 -7.44
N ILE A 396 16.36 0.65 -8.66
CA ILE A 396 15.65 -0.59 -8.94
C ILE A 396 16.66 -1.73 -8.76
N THR A 397 16.57 -2.45 -7.64
CA THR A 397 17.58 -3.42 -7.24
C THR A 397 16.98 -4.64 -6.57
N LYS A 398 17.62 -5.79 -6.78
CA LYS A 398 17.29 -7.04 -6.07
C LYS A 398 17.88 -7.11 -4.67
N SER A 399 18.86 -6.25 -4.35
CA SER A 399 19.50 -6.21 -3.05
C SER A 399 18.46 -6.01 -1.95
N ILE A 400 18.60 -6.76 -0.86
CA ILE A 400 17.74 -6.63 0.32
C ILE A 400 18.48 -5.70 1.27
N GLU A 401 17.90 -4.53 1.58
CA GLU A 401 18.50 -3.58 2.51
C GLU A 401 18.54 -4.17 3.92
N GLU A 402 19.70 -4.11 4.57
CA GLU A 402 19.93 -4.66 5.90
C GLU A 402 19.83 -3.59 6.99
N PRO A 403 19.43 -3.97 8.21
CA PRO A 403 19.27 -3.03 9.31
C PRO A 403 20.62 -2.50 9.82
N SER A 404 20.65 -1.19 10.09
CA SER A 404 21.71 -0.52 10.88
C SER A 404 21.18 -0.15 12.26
N LEU A 405 22.05 -0.02 13.26
CA LEU A 405 21.67 0.26 14.65
C LEU A 405 22.00 1.69 15.04
N ILE A 406 21.02 2.40 15.61
CA ILE A 406 21.21 3.74 16.17
C ILE A 406 20.60 3.86 17.56
N GLU A 407 20.96 4.93 18.25
CA GLU A 407 20.34 5.37 19.50
C GLU A 407 19.90 6.82 19.37
N LEU A 408 18.61 7.07 19.57
CA LEU A 408 18.04 8.42 19.67
C LEU A 408 18.21 8.91 21.11
N LYS A 409 19.05 9.93 21.32
CA LYS A 409 19.29 10.51 22.65
C LYS A 409 18.25 11.58 22.99
N ALA A 410 17.87 11.71 24.26
CA ALA A 410 16.93 12.72 24.75
C ALA A 410 17.32 14.18 24.43
N ASN A 411 18.60 14.46 24.18
CA ASN A 411 19.08 15.77 23.78
C ASN A 411 18.98 16.05 22.26
N GLY A 412 18.32 15.16 21.50
CA GLY A 412 18.13 15.30 20.05
C GLY A 412 19.30 14.81 19.19
N ASN A 413 20.33 14.20 19.77
CA ASN A 413 21.44 13.61 19.01
C ASN A 413 21.18 12.13 18.67
N ILE A 414 21.76 11.67 17.58
CA ILE A 414 21.78 10.27 17.14
C ILE A 414 23.22 9.74 17.21
N LYS A 415 23.39 8.51 17.70
CA LYS A 415 24.67 7.77 17.72
C LYS A 415 24.46 6.33 17.26
N GLY A 416 25.54 5.60 16.98
CA GLY A 416 25.51 4.20 16.56
C GLY A 416 26.24 4.04 15.23
N ASP A 417 25.69 3.21 14.35
CA ASP A 417 26.18 3.05 12.97
C ASP A 417 26.06 4.37 12.18
N TYR A 418 25.12 5.23 12.55
CA TYR A 418 24.97 6.59 12.04
C TYR A 418 25.09 7.64 13.14
N VAL A 419 25.54 8.83 12.75
CA VAL A 419 25.56 10.02 13.61
C VAL A 419 24.67 11.10 13.02
N GLY A 420 23.89 11.75 13.88
CA GLY A 420 22.82 12.61 13.39
C GLY A 420 22.08 13.41 14.44
N LYS A 421 20.92 13.93 14.04
CA LYS A 421 19.99 14.67 14.91
C LYS A 421 18.56 14.26 14.64
N TRP A 422 17.73 14.33 15.67
CA TRP A 422 16.29 14.17 15.54
C TRP A 422 15.55 15.29 16.27
N GLN A 423 14.37 15.62 15.76
CA GLN A 423 13.43 16.52 16.40
C GLN A 423 12.01 16.04 16.19
N PHE A 424 11.17 16.30 17.18
CA PHE A 424 9.75 15.98 17.16
C PHE A 424 8.97 17.14 17.77
N ASN A 425 7.95 17.57 17.06
CA ASN A 425 6.95 18.54 17.48
C ASN A 425 5.63 17.81 17.72
N GLU A 426 5.32 17.56 19.00
CA GLU A 426 4.12 16.83 19.44
C GLU A 426 2.83 17.50 18.93
N LYS A 427 2.79 18.84 18.87
CA LYS A 427 1.59 19.58 18.47
C LYS A 427 1.22 19.37 17.00
N ASP A 428 2.23 19.42 16.14
CA ASP A 428 2.05 19.33 14.69
C ASP A 428 2.24 17.89 14.18
N LYS A 429 2.57 16.94 15.09
CA LYS A 429 2.86 15.53 14.80
C LYS A 429 3.96 15.33 13.76
N ASP A 430 4.82 16.32 13.63
CA ASP A 430 5.87 16.42 12.62
C ASP A 430 7.22 16.12 13.25
N ALA A 431 8.00 15.29 12.58
CA ALA A 431 9.32 14.89 13.01
C ALA A 431 10.31 15.00 11.86
N GLU A 432 11.54 15.41 12.20
CA GLU A 432 12.66 15.37 11.28
C GLU A 432 13.78 14.52 11.87
N ILE A 433 14.36 13.67 11.04
CA ILE A 433 15.58 12.91 11.34
C ILE A 433 16.63 13.28 10.30
N ILE A 434 17.84 13.57 10.77
CA ILE A 434 19.00 13.85 9.94
C ILE A 434 20.06 12.82 10.27
N ILE A 435 20.37 11.94 9.32
CA ILE A 435 21.47 10.97 9.41
C ILE A 435 22.36 11.14 8.18
N GLU A 436 23.69 11.09 8.35
CA GLU A 436 24.66 11.27 7.25
C GLU A 436 24.42 12.52 6.37
N GLY A 437 23.84 13.57 6.95
CA GLY A 437 23.51 14.81 6.25
C GLY A 437 22.22 14.78 5.42
N ILE A 438 21.55 13.63 5.30
CA ILE A 438 20.25 13.50 4.64
C ILE A 438 19.15 13.80 5.64
N LYS A 439 18.28 14.75 5.32
CA LYS A 439 17.10 15.08 6.11
C LYS A 439 15.90 14.28 5.62
N TYR A 440 15.23 13.62 6.56
CA TYR A 440 13.97 12.92 6.38
C TYR A 440 12.87 13.62 7.17
N LYS A 441 11.78 13.97 6.50
CA LYS A 441 10.56 14.55 7.12
C LYS A 441 9.51 13.47 7.24
N GLY A 442 8.86 13.39 8.38
CA GLY A 442 8.01 12.25 8.70
C GLY A 442 7.31 12.39 10.03
N ARG A 443 7.03 11.25 10.65
CA ARG A 443 6.36 11.20 11.95
C ARG A 443 6.75 9.96 12.75
N PHE A 444 6.64 10.11 14.06
CA PHE A 444 6.68 8.98 14.99
C PHE A 444 5.27 8.37 15.14
N VAL A 445 5.22 7.05 15.30
CA VAL A 445 3.99 6.26 15.45
C VAL A 445 4.28 5.03 16.31
N GLU A 446 3.42 4.72 17.28
CA GLU A 446 3.51 3.44 18.01
C GLU A 446 2.80 2.31 17.25
N ASN A 447 3.44 1.15 17.20
CA ASN A 447 2.97 0.01 16.42
C ASN A 447 3.30 -1.32 17.09
N TRP A 448 2.53 -2.36 16.80
CA TRP A 448 2.91 -3.71 17.22
C TRP A 448 4.00 -4.28 16.31
N ASP A 449 5.10 -4.75 16.91
CA ASP A 449 6.11 -5.51 16.19
C ASP A 449 5.94 -7.01 16.47
N GLU A 450 5.51 -7.76 15.46
CA GLU A 450 5.33 -9.21 15.52
C GLU A 450 6.61 -9.96 15.93
N ARG A 451 7.79 -9.42 15.59
CA ARG A 451 9.09 -10.06 15.87
C ARG A 451 9.46 -9.95 17.35
N GLN A 452 9.16 -8.80 17.94
CA GLN A 452 9.48 -8.48 19.34
C GLN A 452 8.31 -8.79 20.28
N ALA A 453 7.13 -9.07 19.74
CA ALA A 453 5.88 -9.31 20.48
C ALA A 453 5.55 -8.20 21.49
N VAL A 454 5.75 -6.94 21.08
CA VAL A 454 5.54 -5.75 21.92
C VAL A 454 5.18 -4.54 21.05
N LYS A 455 4.51 -3.55 21.65
CA LYS A 455 4.39 -2.21 21.05
C LYS A 455 5.75 -1.52 21.04
N VAL A 456 6.11 -0.94 19.91
CA VAL A 456 7.37 -0.24 19.67
C VAL A 456 7.11 1.12 19.04
N MET A 457 7.98 2.08 19.35
CA MET A 457 8.02 3.34 18.61
C MET A 457 8.58 3.09 17.19
N THR A 458 7.96 3.67 16.19
CA THR A 458 8.49 3.72 14.82
C THR A 458 8.61 5.15 14.34
N PHE A 459 9.49 5.39 13.38
CA PHE A 459 9.48 6.58 12.54
C PHE A 459 9.48 6.16 11.07
N THR A 460 8.64 6.84 10.31
CA THR A 460 8.65 6.79 8.85
C THR A 460 8.78 8.19 8.29
N GLY A 461 9.63 8.35 7.29
CA GLY A 461 9.91 9.64 6.69
C GLY A 461 10.37 9.55 5.24
N LEU A 462 10.39 10.69 4.58
CA LEU A 462 10.82 10.86 3.20
C LEU A 462 11.84 11.98 3.10
N SER A 463 12.91 11.77 2.32
CA SER A 463 13.90 12.80 2.03
C SER A 463 13.44 13.75 0.92
N GLU A 464 14.13 14.89 0.77
CA GLU A 464 13.93 15.81 -0.36
C GLU A 464 14.31 15.19 -1.72
N GLU A 465 14.99 14.05 -1.72
CA GLU A 465 15.30 13.27 -2.91
C GLU A 465 14.25 12.18 -3.18
N GLY A 466 13.20 12.06 -2.37
CA GLY A 466 12.15 11.05 -2.55
C GLY A 466 12.59 9.64 -2.14
N ILE A 467 13.48 9.55 -1.14
CA ILE A 467 13.98 8.30 -0.57
C ILE A 467 13.31 8.10 0.81
N PRO A 468 12.63 6.96 1.05
CA PRO A 468 11.99 6.70 2.32
C PRO A 468 13.03 6.18 3.33
N ILE A 469 12.70 6.34 4.61
CA ILE A 469 13.45 5.74 5.71
C ILE A 469 12.47 5.12 6.70
N PHE A 470 12.84 3.93 7.20
CA PHE A 470 12.10 3.25 8.26
C PHE A 470 13.00 3.10 9.48
N ILE A 471 12.46 3.46 10.64
CA ILE A 471 13.16 3.39 11.91
C ILE A 471 12.24 2.72 12.91
N ILE A 472 12.70 1.67 13.58
CA ILE A 472 11.88 0.82 14.44
C ILE A 472 12.61 0.62 15.76
N GLU A 473 11.96 0.93 16.88
CA GLU A 473 12.55 0.78 18.20
C GLU A 473 12.89 -0.69 18.46
N THR A 474 14.06 -0.92 19.01
CA THR A 474 14.51 -2.22 19.49
C THR A 474 14.40 -2.23 21.00
N LYS A 475 13.49 -3.03 21.55
CA LYS A 475 13.45 -3.27 23.00
C LYS A 475 14.59 -4.22 23.37
N GLU A 476 15.36 -3.88 24.38
CA GLU A 476 16.28 -4.85 24.99
C GLU A 476 15.43 -5.96 25.61
N ASN A 477 15.68 -7.21 25.25
CA ASN A 477 15.11 -8.33 25.98
C ASN A 477 15.69 -8.28 27.39
N GLU A 478 14.87 -8.10 28.43
CA GLU A 478 15.29 -8.22 29.84
C GLU A 478 15.75 -9.66 30.22
N ASN A 479 16.03 -10.52 29.24
CA ASN A 479 16.33 -11.94 29.41
C ASN A 479 17.59 -12.41 28.63
N ASP A 480 18.64 -11.59 28.57
CA ASP A 480 20.00 -12.07 28.23
C ASP A 480 21.01 -11.82 29.37
#